data_AF-A0A9D1EVS5-F1
#
_entry.id   AF-A0A9D1EVS5-F1
#
_cell.length_a   1.000
_cell.length_b   1.000
_cell.length_c   1.000
_cell.angle_alpha   90.00
_cell.angle_beta   90.00
_cell.angle_gamma   90.00
#
_symmetry.space_group_name_H-M   'P 1'
#
loop_
_entity.id
_entity.type
_entity.pdbx_description
1 polymer ?
#
loop_
_entity_poly.entity_id
_entity_poly.type
_entity_poly.pdbx_seq_one_letter_code
_entity_poly.pdbx_strand_id
1 'polypeptide(L)'
;MQRGDFTQADKTKINRLIKTARGQLDGILRMVEEDRYCIEISQQLMATEAILNRANREILSAHLKSCVKTAATDEEREEKIDELIGMLNKIMK
;
A
#
# COMPACT_ATOMS: atom_id res chain seq x y z
N MET A 1 -8.55 -17.02 20.21
CA MET A 1 -8.79 -15.73 19.51
C MET A 1 -7.43 -15.26 18.99
N GLN A 2 -7.13 -15.60 17.72
CA GLN A 2 -5.82 -15.36 17.10
C GLN A 2 -5.54 -13.86 16.98
N ARG A 3 -4.39 -13.41 17.50
CA ARG A 3 -3.92 -12.02 17.47
C ARG A 3 -3.29 -11.72 16.10
N GLY A 4 -4.10 -11.58 15.06
CA GLY A 4 -3.64 -11.21 13.72
C GLY A 4 -3.57 -9.68 13.53
N ASP A 5 -2.35 -9.18 13.33
CA ASP A 5 -2.01 -8.12 12.35
C ASP A 5 -2.69 -6.74 12.45
N PHE A 6 -2.53 -6.04 13.57
CA PHE A 6 -2.69 -4.58 13.56
C PHE A 6 -1.54 -3.92 12.78
N THR A 7 -1.82 -2.83 12.05
CA THR A 7 -0.77 -2.10 11.32
C THR A 7 0.29 -1.58 12.30
N GLN A 8 1.51 -2.13 12.19
CA GLN A 8 2.71 -1.68 12.90
C GLN A 8 3.49 -0.64 12.09
N ALA A 9 2.97 -0.26 10.92
CA ALA A 9 3.54 0.80 10.11
C ALA A 9 3.37 2.16 10.81
N ASP A 10 4.25 3.11 10.47
CA ASP A 10 4.12 4.50 10.89
C ASP A 10 2.79 5.07 10.37
N LYS A 11 1.80 5.12 11.27
CA LYS A 11 0.44 5.56 10.96
C LYS A 11 0.42 6.99 10.43
N THR A 12 1.29 7.87 10.92
CA THR A 12 1.38 9.26 10.46
C THR A 12 1.84 9.30 9.00
N LYS A 13 2.88 8.53 8.68
CA LYS A 13 3.41 8.43 7.31
C LYS A 13 2.40 7.80 6.35
N ILE A 14 1.76 6.69 6.73
CA ILE A 14 0.72 6.04 5.92
C ILE A 14 -0.46 6.97 5.69
N ASN A 15 -0.99 7.58 6.75
CA ASN A 15 -2.12 8.51 6.64
C ASN A 15 -1.79 9.68 5.73
N ARG A 16 -0.56 10.22 5.78
CA ARG A 16 -0.12 11.27 4.87
C ARG A 16 -0.18 10.82 3.41
N LEU A 17 0.39 9.65 3.08
CA LEU A 17 0.38 9.12 1.72
C LEU A 17 -1.04 8.87 1.21
N ILE A 18 -1.90 8.23 2.02
CA ILE A 18 -3.29 7.96 1.65
C ILE A 18 -4.09 9.25 1.45
N LYS A 19 -3.89 10.25 2.31
CA LYS A 19 -4.53 11.58 2.14
C LYS A 19 -4.05 12.28 0.87
N THR A 20 -2.77 12.17 0.52
CA THR A 20 -2.26 12.71 -0.75
C THR A 20 -2.88 12.00 -1.95
N ALA A 21 -2.94 10.67 -1.95
CA ALA A 21 -3.58 9.91 -3.02
C ALA A 21 -5.07 10.27 -3.17
N ARG A 22 -5.79 10.45 -2.05
CA ARG A 22 -7.18 10.94 -2.07
C ARG A 22 -7.31 12.28 -2.77
N GLY A 23 -6.48 13.26 -2.43
CA GLY A 23 -6.52 14.57 -3.09
C GLY A 23 -6.20 14.51 -4.58
N GLN A 24 -5.35 13.57 -5.01
CA GLN A 24 -5.11 13.33 -6.44
C GLN A 24 -6.33 12.68 -7.12
N LEU A 25 -6.99 11.71 -6.49
CA LEU A 25 -8.23 11.13 -7.00
C LEU A 25 -9.33 12.19 -7.16
N ASP A 26 -9.50 13.07 -6.18
CA ASP A 26 -10.45 14.20 -6.26
C ASP A 26 -10.07 15.16 -7.42
N GLY A 27 -8.78 15.32 -7.70
CA GLY A 27 -8.28 16.04 -8.88
C GLY A 27 -8.65 15.34 -10.18
N ILE A 28 -8.38 14.04 -10.29
CA ILE A 28 -8.67 13.22 -11.47
C ILE A 28 -10.16 13.21 -11.79
N LEU A 29 -11.03 13.10 -10.79
CA LEU A 29 -12.48 13.16 -10.96
C LEU A 29 -12.89 14.48 -11.64
N ARG A 30 -12.38 15.62 -11.17
CA ARG A 30 -12.62 16.92 -11.83
C ARG A 30 -12.08 16.96 -13.26
N MET A 31 -10.90 16.40 -13.50
CA MET A 31 -10.34 16.34 -14.87
C MET A 31 -11.25 15.55 -15.82
N VAL A 32 -11.92 14.51 -15.34
CA VAL A 32 -12.90 13.73 -16.11
C VAL A 32 -14.16 14.54 -16.35
N GLU A 33 -14.69 15.21 -15.32
CA GLU A 33 -15.87 16.09 -15.44
C GLU A 33 -15.63 17.28 -16.39
N GLU A 34 -14.39 17.74 -16.48
CA GLU A 34 -13.94 18.83 -17.37
C GLU A 34 -13.55 18.35 -18.79
N ASP A 35 -13.77 17.07 -19.13
CA ASP A 35 -13.40 16.47 -20.43
C ASP A 35 -11.92 16.72 -20.82
N ARG A 36 -11.00 16.67 -19.85
CA ARG A 36 -9.58 16.90 -20.10
C ARG A 36 -8.95 15.81 -20.95
N TYR A 37 -7.81 16.14 -21.56
CA TYR A 37 -7.09 15.25 -22.45
C TYR A 37 -6.71 13.93 -21.77
N CYS A 38 -7.05 12.81 -22.41
CA CYS A 38 -6.95 11.47 -21.83
C CYS A 38 -5.53 11.12 -21.33
N ILE A 39 -4.48 11.60 -22.02
CA ILE A 39 -3.10 11.35 -21.61
C ILE A 39 -2.75 12.06 -20.31
N GLU A 40 -3.29 13.26 -20.07
CA GLU A 40 -3.07 13.98 -18.80
C GLU A 40 -3.76 13.25 -17.64
N ILE A 41 -4.99 12.78 -17.85
CA ILE A 41 -5.72 11.97 -16.87
C ILE A 41 -4.94 10.68 -16.55
N SER A 42 -4.45 10.00 -17.59
CA SER A 42 -3.64 8.78 -17.44
C SER A 42 -2.35 9.05 -16.64
N GLN A 43 -1.67 10.16 -16.89
CA GLN A 43 -0.49 10.56 -16.11
C GLN A 43 -0.80 10.79 -14.63
N GLN A 44 -1.94 11.42 -14.31
CA GLN A 44 -2.35 11.61 -12.92
C GLN A 44 -2.75 10.29 -12.24
N LEU A 45 -3.39 9.38 -12.97
CA LEU A 45 -3.69 8.03 -12.47
C LEU A 45 -2.39 7.29 -12.10
N MET A 46 -1.39 7.28 -12.98
CA MET A 46 -0.09 6.67 -12.72
C MET A 46 0.63 7.33 -11.52
N ALA A 47 0.54 8.66 -11.39
CA ALA A 47 1.10 9.37 -10.24
C ALA A 47 0.41 8.95 -8.92
N THR A 48 -0.90 8.78 -8.94
CA THR A 48 -1.70 8.32 -7.79
C THR A 48 -1.36 6.88 -7.41
N GLU A 49 -1.25 6.01 -8.41
CA GLU A 49 -0.85 4.61 -8.24
C GLU A 49 0.54 4.51 -7.59
N ALA A 50 1.51 5.33 -8.02
CA ALA A 50 2.84 5.37 -7.41
C ALA A 50 2.80 5.70 -5.91
N ILE A 51 1.92 6.61 -5.48
CA ILE A 51 1.72 6.93 -4.06
C ILE A 51 1.11 5.76 -3.30
N LEU A 52 0.11 5.09 -3.87
CA LEU A 52 -0.52 3.92 -3.27
C LEU A 52 0.48 2.76 -3.14
N ASN A 53 1.28 2.51 -4.18
CA ASN A 53 2.36 1.52 -4.17
C ASN A 53 3.41 1.84 -3.10
N ARG A 54 3.74 3.12 -2.91
CA ARG A 54 4.62 3.54 -1.81
C ARG A 54 3.99 3.24 -0.45
N ALA A 55 2.72 3.57 -0.23
CA ALA A 55 2.02 3.27 1.02
C ALA A 55 1.99 1.76 1.31
N ASN A 56 1.72 0.94 0.28
CA ASN A 56 1.67 -0.50 0.40
C ASN A 56 3.05 -1.09 0.79
N ARG A 57 4.14 -0.61 0.17
CA ARG A 57 5.51 -1.01 0.53
C ARG A 57 5.85 -0.69 1.99
N GLU A 58 5.40 0.45 2.51
CA GLU A 58 5.62 0.81 3.91
C GLU A 58 4.88 -0.14 4.88
N ILE A 59 3.66 -0.56 4.53
CA ILE A 59 2.89 -1.53 5.31
C ILE A 59 3.57 -2.90 5.30
N LEU A 60 3.97 -3.38 4.12
CA LEU A 60 4.64 -4.68 3.98
C LEU A 60 6.01 -4.70 4.68
N SER A 61 6.78 -3.61 4.60
CA SER A 61 8.04 -3.47 5.33
C SER A 61 7.83 -3.52 6.85
N ALA A 62 6.75 -2.92 7.35
CA ALA A 62 6.39 -3.03 8.75
C ALA A 62 6.02 -4.46 9.14
N HIS A 63 5.22 -5.16 8.32
CA HIS A 63 4.84 -6.55 8.54
C HIS A 63 6.07 -7.47 8.67
N LEU A 64 7.06 -7.33 7.78
CA LEU A 64 8.31 -8.08 7.87
C LEU A 64 9.08 -7.79 9.17
N LYS A 65 9.14 -6.52 9.60
CA LYS A 65 9.92 -6.12 10.77
C LYS A 65 9.25 -6.45 12.10
N SER A 66 7.91 -6.52 12.13
CA SER A 66 7.14 -6.85 13.33
C SER A 66 6.71 -8.30 13.33
N CYS A 67 5.83 -8.69 12.43
CA CYS A 67 5.08 -9.94 12.51
C CYS A 67 5.99 -11.16 12.32
N VAL A 68 6.89 -11.10 11.33
CA VAL A 68 7.89 -12.18 11.11
C VAL A 68 8.90 -12.23 12.26
N LYS A 69 9.33 -11.08 12.79
CA LYS A 69 10.30 -11.04 13.90
C LYS A 69 9.72 -11.58 15.21
N THR A 70 8.43 -11.38 15.45
CA THR A 70 7.74 -11.82 16.68
C THR A 70 7.08 -13.19 16.57
N ALA A 71 7.22 -13.90 15.45
CA ALA A 71 6.72 -15.27 15.30
C ALA A 71 7.32 -16.19 16.36
N ALA A 72 6.48 -17.02 16.98
CA ALA A 72 6.86 -17.88 18.11
C ALA A 72 7.45 -19.21 17.65
N THR A 73 7.05 -19.71 16.48
CA THR A 73 7.58 -20.93 15.86
C THR A 73 8.14 -20.67 14.46
N ASP A 74 8.91 -21.63 13.96
CA ASP A 74 9.43 -21.57 12.60
C ASP A 74 8.30 -21.76 11.56
N GLU A 75 7.28 -22.57 11.85
CA GLU A 75 6.11 -22.68 10.97
C GLU A 75 5.35 -21.35 10.85
N GLU A 76 5.09 -20.66 11.97
CA GLU A 76 4.44 -19.34 11.95
C GLU A 76 5.27 -18.30 11.18
N ARG A 77 6.61 -18.40 11.26
CA ARG A 77 7.53 -17.53 10.54
C ARG A 77 7.43 -17.74 9.03
N GLU A 78 7.47 -18.99 8.58
CA GLU A 78 7.35 -19.36 7.17
C GLU A 78 5.98 -18.93 6.60
N GLU A 79 4.88 -19.18 7.31
CA GLU A 79 3.55 -18.72 6.89
C GLU A 79 3.50 -17.19 6.67
N LYS A 80 4.08 -16.41 7.59
CA LYS A 80 4.12 -14.93 7.47
C LYS A 80 5.03 -14.45 6.34
N ILE A 81 6.10 -15.18 6.03
CA ILE A 81 6.96 -14.89 4.88
C ILE A 81 6.21 -15.18 3.57
N ASP A 82 5.51 -16.30 3.48
CA ASP A 82 4.72 -16.66 2.31
C ASP A 82 3.58 -15.67 2.04
N GLU A 83 2.88 -15.21 3.10
CA GLU A 83 1.89 -14.12 3.02
C GLU A 83 2.49 -12.84 2.40
N LEU A 84 3.68 -12.45 2.88
CA LEU A 84 4.40 -11.28 2.38
C LEU A 84 4.80 -11.44 0.91
N ILE A 85 5.37 -12.58 0.52
CA ILE A 85 5.78 -12.88 -0.86
C ILE A 85 4.55 -12.85 -1.78
N GLY A 86 3.45 -13.46 -1.35
CA GLY A 86 2.18 -13.44 -2.08
C GLY A 86 1.67 -12.02 -2.35
N MET A 87 1.81 -11.11 -1.39
CA MET A 87 1.43 -9.71 -1.56
C MET A 87 2.43 -8.91 -2.42
N LEU A 88 3.74 -9.14 -2.27
CA LEU A 88 4.77 -8.51 -3.12
C LEU A 88 4.57 -8.85 -4.60
N ASN A 89 4.26 -10.11 -4.90
CA ASN A 89 3.98 -10.56 -6.28
C ASN A 89 2.78 -9.87 -6.92
N LYS A 90 1.81 -9.37 -6.13
CA LYS A 90 0.67 -8.61 -6.66
C LYS A 90 1.03 -7.16 -6.98
N ILE A 91 2.01 -6.59 -6.29
CA ILE A 91 2.44 -5.19 -6.47
C ILE A 91 3.49 -5.06 -7.60
N MET A 92 4.22 -6.14 -7.88
CA MET A 92 5.28 -6.17 -8.90
C MET A 92 4.78 -6.57 -10.30
N LYS A 93 3.49 -6.86 -10.45
CA LYS A 93 2.85 -7.02 -11.77
C LYS A 93 2.49 -5.66 -12.33
#